data_AF-V5FX05-F1
#
_entry.id   AF-V5FX05-F1
#
_cell.length_a   1.000
_cell.length_b   1.000
_cell.length_c   1.000
_cell.angle_alpha   90.00
_cell.angle_beta   90.00
_cell.angle_gamma   90.00
#
_symmetry.space_group_name_H-M   'P 1'
#
loop_
_entity.id
_entity.type
_entity.pdbx_description
1 polymer ?
#
loop_
_entity_poly.entity_id
_entity_poly.type
_entity_poly.pdbx_seq_one_letter_code
_entity_poly.pdbx_strand_id
1 'polypeptide(L)'
;MKDSSPEQMMQNLLHIVSADADITQMIWNPISTYWTGISEEKILAFLEHLKEWKVTNAPIFQGFKVEGFLSNSPSVVLEEFDNMPFPPHPYSALPKRFCLVLALYSFFNGRLFWVLSISRNEARTTELNAYWHLYQIFRIYTTAINYQGDAETDFYHPCETLRVDFTPMLYLAGHCCPKPSWLRWIIYELGNVSKGGLCNSSAFATNLDILSSLEKSAKLYSGLILIERFPPPPERIITILLPELSGRHFVAFYATPRSGARKRNNQQYDVLCTASWSSSGNNPRPLVETDEAPHRLFSREWLMEQPQVKGWGSWSHIPGFDLDQALHNHISGSTLALEADS
;
A
#
# COMPACT_ATOMS: atom_id res chain seq x y z
N MET A 1 -2.78 2.92 36.10
CA MET A 1 -2.59 3.16 34.66
C MET A 1 -3.97 3.14 34.02
N LYS A 2 -4.36 4.17 33.26
CA LYS A 2 -5.56 4.04 32.41
C LYS A 2 -5.15 3.11 31.27
N ASP A 3 -5.82 1.98 31.13
CA ASP A 3 -5.66 1.13 29.96
C ASP A 3 -6.14 1.93 28.74
N SER A 4 -5.22 2.27 27.83
CA SER A 4 -5.56 2.96 26.59
C SER A 4 -6.45 2.04 25.74
N SER A 5 -7.63 2.49 25.35
CA SER A 5 -8.49 1.69 24.47
C SER A 5 -7.88 1.60 23.06
N PRO A 6 -8.19 0.55 22.26
CA PRO A 6 -7.72 0.44 20.88
C PRO A 6 -8.02 1.69 20.04
N GLU A 7 -9.16 2.35 20.28
CA GLU A 7 -9.57 3.58 19.62
C GLU A 7 -8.67 4.75 19.99
N GLN A 8 -8.32 4.91 21.27
CA GLN A 8 -7.39 5.95 21.71
C GLN A 8 -6.00 5.73 21.12
N MET A 9 -5.55 4.48 21.08
CA MET A 9 -4.28 4.11 20.47
C MET A 9 -4.24 4.42 18.97
N MET A 10 -5.34 4.10 18.27
CA MET A 10 -5.54 4.43 16.86
C MET A 10 -5.52 5.95 16.61
N GLN A 11 -6.28 6.72 17.39
CA GLN A 11 -6.32 8.17 17.28
C GLN A 11 -4.93 8.79 17.52
N ASN A 12 -4.18 8.30 18.50
CA ASN A 12 -2.82 8.76 18.74
C ASN A 12 -1.90 8.49 17.53
N LEU A 13 -1.98 7.32 16.89
CA LEU A 13 -1.21 7.03 15.67
C LEU A 13 -1.58 7.95 14.51
N LEU A 14 -2.88 8.14 14.27
CA LEU A 14 -3.37 9.02 13.21
C LEU A 14 -2.94 10.46 13.46
N HIS A 15 -2.99 10.92 14.71
CA HIS A 15 -2.52 12.25 15.09
C HIS A 15 -1.02 12.42 14.79
N ILE A 16 -0.20 11.45 15.20
CA ILE A 16 1.26 11.45 14.93
C ILE A 16 1.53 11.61 13.43
N VAL A 17 0.86 10.85 12.56
CA VAL A 17 1.04 10.96 11.10
C VAL A 17 0.51 12.29 10.55
N SER A 18 -0.69 12.69 10.95
CA SER A 18 -1.32 13.93 10.45
C SER A 18 -0.58 15.21 10.81
N ALA A 19 0.31 15.18 11.81
CA ALA A 19 1.11 16.31 12.21
C ALA A 19 2.09 16.78 11.12
N ASP A 20 2.42 15.92 10.15
CA ASP A 20 3.31 16.23 9.05
C ASP A 20 2.73 15.79 7.70
N ALA A 21 2.36 16.77 6.88
CA ALA A 21 1.73 16.53 5.58
C ALA A 21 2.66 15.79 4.60
N ASP A 22 3.97 16.07 4.64
CA ASP A 22 4.92 15.43 3.74
C ASP A 22 5.08 13.94 4.09
N ILE A 23 5.21 13.62 5.38
CA ILE A 23 5.26 12.24 5.87
C ILE A 23 3.95 11.51 5.56
N THR A 24 2.81 12.18 5.78
CA THR A 24 1.49 11.62 5.45
C THR A 24 1.41 11.25 3.97
N GLN A 25 1.79 12.17 3.07
CA GLN A 25 1.81 11.90 1.64
C GLN A 25 2.72 10.71 1.33
N MET A 26 3.93 10.68 1.88
CA MET A 26 4.89 9.60 1.66
C MET A 26 4.40 8.20 2.08
N ILE A 27 3.64 8.13 3.18
CA ILE A 27 3.06 6.88 3.66
C ILE A 27 1.96 6.40 2.71
N TRP A 28 1.03 7.28 2.32
CA TRP A 28 -0.22 6.92 1.65
C TRP A 28 -0.21 7.05 0.12
N ASN A 29 0.74 7.79 -0.45
CA ASN A 29 0.89 7.98 -1.89
C ASN A 29 2.12 7.20 -2.39
N PRO A 30 1.95 6.20 -3.27
CA PRO A 30 3.05 5.36 -3.72
C PRO A 30 4.10 6.12 -4.54
N ILE A 31 3.73 7.24 -5.19
CA ILE A 31 4.66 7.99 -6.04
C ILE A 31 5.39 9.09 -5.26
N SER A 32 4.79 9.68 -4.23
CA SER A 32 5.43 10.78 -3.50
C SER A 32 6.79 10.35 -2.95
N THR A 33 6.94 9.09 -2.54
CA THR A 33 8.22 8.47 -2.19
C THR A 33 9.35 8.71 -3.21
N TYR A 34 9.01 8.83 -4.49
CA TYR A 34 9.95 8.97 -5.60
C TYR A 34 10.07 10.41 -6.13
N TRP A 35 9.17 11.31 -5.72
CA TRP A 35 9.14 12.72 -6.15
C TRP A 35 9.54 13.70 -5.05
N THR A 36 9.33 13.35 -3.79
CA THR A 36 9.58 14.26 -2.66
C THR A 36 11.01 14.12 -2.13
N GLY A 37 11.70 15.24 -1.95
CA GLY A 37 13.02 15.31 -1.33
C GLY A 37 12.98 15.43 0.20
N ILE A 38 12.12 14.66 0.88
CA ILE A 38 12.05 14.66 2.35
C ILE A 38 13.41 14.21 2.90
N SER A 39 13.96 14.97 3.84
CA SER A 39 15.26 14.65 4.42
C SER A 39 15.20 13.35 5.23
N GLU A 40 16.29 12.60 5.20
CA GLU A 40 16.41 11.36 5.94
C GLU A 40 16.19 11.57 7.44
N GLU A 41 16.73 12.65 7.99
CA GLU A 41 16.63 13.01 9.41
C GLU A 41 15.17 13.18 9.83
N LYS A 42 14.35 13.76 8.95
CA LYS A 42 12.91 13.94 9.18
C LYS A 42 12.19 12.58 9.26
N ILE A 43 12.55 11.62 8.41
CA ILE A 43 11.99 10.27 8.44
C ILE A 43 12.42 9.53 9.72
N LEU A 44 13.71 9.63 10.08
CA LEU A 44 14.25 8.98 11.28
C LEU A 44 13.65 9.55 12.57
N ALA A 45 13.48 10.87 12.67
CA ALA A 45 12.80 11.51 13.79
C ALA A 45 11.35 11.00 13.95
N PHE A 46 10.66 10.83 12.82
CA PHE A 46 9.30 10.28 12.82
C PHE A 46 9.26 8.81 13.27
N LEU A 47 10.22 7.99 12.82
CA LEU A 47 10.35 6.60 13.28
C LEU A 47 10.58 6.52 14.80
N GLU A 48 11.31 7.46 15.40
CA GLU A 48 11.46 7.54 16.86
C GLU A 48 10.13 7.85 17.56
N HIS A 49 9.28 8.75 17.03
CA HIS A 49 7.93 8.95 17.58
C HIS A 49 7.06 7.69 17.52
N LEU A 50 7.15 6.91 16.43
CA LEU A 50 6.46 5.62 16.34
C LEU A 50 7.00 4.64 17.39
N LYS A 51 8.32 4.58 17.57
CA LYS A 51 8.96 3.74 18.58
C LYS A 51 8.52 4.12 19.99
N GLU A 52 8.43 5.42 20.31
CA GLU A 52 7.86 5.90 21.57
C GLU A 52 6.42 5.44 21.76
N TRP A 53 5.56 5.60 20.73
CA TRP A 53 4.19 5.07 20.76
C TRP A 53 4.16 3.57 21.07
N LYS A 54 5.05 2.78 20.46
CA LYS A 54 5.14 1.33 20.73
C LYS A 54 5.57 1.08 22.17
N VAL A 55 6.57 1.78 22.69
CA VAL A 55 7.04 1.63 24.08
C VAL A 55 5.94 1.96 25.09
N THR A 56 5.19 3.05 24.86
CA THR A 56 4.08 3.44 25.73
C THR A 56 2.98 2.38 25.79
N ASN A 57 2.70 1.72 24.66
CA ASN A 57 1.62 0.74 24.55
C ASN A 57 2.07 -0.72 24.74
N ALA A 58 3.37 -1.00 24.79
CA ALA A 58 3.93 -2.34 24.93
C ALA A 58 3.36 -3.15 26.12
N PRO A 59 3.11 -2.58 27.31
CA PRO A 59 2.54 -3.32 28.43
C PRO A 59 1.18 -3.98 28.12
N ILE A 60 0.35 -3.35 27.27
CA ILE A 60 -0.96 -3.88 26.87
C ILE A 60 -0.80 -5.18 26.05
N PHE A 61 0.29 -5.28 25.30
CA PHE A 61 0.53 -6.36 24.34
C PHE A 61 1.31 -7.55 24.90
N GLN A 62 1.93 -7.40 26.08
CA GLN A 62 2.72 -8.48 26.69
C GLN A 62 1.92 -9.78 26.91
N GLY A 63 0.60 -9.68 27.09
CA GLY A 63 -0.28 -10.83 27.26
C GLY A 63 -0.74 -11.52 25.97
N PHE A 64 -0.47 -10.97 24.78
CA PHE A 64 -1.08 -11.43 23.53
C PHE A 64 -0.19 -12.31 22.65
N LYS A 65 0.98 -12.75 23.15
CA LYS A 65 1.95 -13.57 22.39
C LYS A 65 2.30 -12.96 21.03
N VAL A 66 2.60 -11.66 21.05
CA VAL A 66 3.00 -10.86 19.88
C VAL A 66 4.49 -10.51 19.93
N GLU A 67 5.34 -11.43 20.39
CA GLU A 67 6.77 -11.20 20.63
C GLU A 67 7.53 -10.75 19.37
N GLY A 68 7.12 -11.27 18.20
CA GLY A 68 7.62 -10.79 16.91
C GLY A 68 7.33 -9.30 16.69
N PHE A 69 6.10 -8.85 16.91
CA PHE A 69 5.76 -7.43 16.84
C PHE A 69 6.53 -6.57 17.86
N LEU A 70 6.72 -7.09 19.07
CA LEU A 70 7.38 -6.37 20.17
C LEU A 70 8.89 -6.23 19.98
N SER A 71 9.51 -7.02 19.12
CA SER A 71 10.95 -6.94 18.83
C SER A 71 11.30 -5.60 18.14
N ASN A 72 12.34 -4.90 18.62
CA ASN A 72 12.67 -3.53 18.18
C ASN A 72 13.44 -3.44 16.86
N SER A 73 13.96 -4.57 16.38
CA SER A 73 14.50 -4.69 15.03
C SER A 73 14.71 -6.17 14.74
N PRO A 74 14.31 -6.67 13.57
CA PRO A 74 14.74 -7.96 13.10
C PRO A 74 16.27 -7.93 12.90
N SER A 75 17.03 -8.74 13.65
CA SER A 75 18.39 -9.15 13.23
C SER A 75 18.35 -10.13 12.05
N VAL A 76 17.25 -10.11 11.28
CA VAL A 76 16.84 -11.13 10.32
C VAL A 76 17.64 -10.92 9.06
N VAL A 77 18.40 -11.95 8.69
CA VAL A 77 19.10 -12.00 7.40
C VAL A 77 18.11 -12.33 6.28
N LEU A 78 18.50 -12.05 5.05
CA LEU A 78 17.63 -12.16 3.88
C LEU A 78 17.05 -13.58 3.71
N GLU A 79 17.84 -14.59 4.05
CA GLU A 79 17.53 -16.02 3.99
C GLU A 79 16.44 -16.44 4.98
N GLU A 80 16.31 -15.76 6.12
CA GLU A 80 15.26 -16.05 7.09
C GLU A 80 13.89 -15.68 6.53
N PHE A 81 13.78 -14.57 5.78
CA PHE A 81 12.55 -14.21 5.06
C PHE A 81 12.16 -15.22 3.98
N ASP A 82 13.14 -15.90 3.37
CA ASP A 82 12.85 -16.95 2.40
C ASP A 82 12.16 -18.16 3.04
N ASN A 83 12.50 -18.43 4.30
CA ASN A 83 12.03 -19.59 5.04
C ASN A 83 10.83 -19.29 5.95
N MET A 84 10.38 -18.03 6.03
CA MET A 84 9.19 -17.69 6.80
C MET A 84 7.94 -18.35 6.19
N PRO A 85 7.04 -18.90 7.03
CA PRO A 85 5.81 -19.52 6.55
C PRO A 85 4.96 -18.48 5.84
N PHE A 86 4.43 -18.85 4.67
CA PHE A 86 3.59 -17.96 3.88
C PHE A 86 2.42 -18.72 3.23
N PRO A 87 1.16 -18.28 3.38
CA PRO A 87 0.71 -17.11 4.17
C PRO A 87 1.04 -17.26 5.67
N PRO A 88 1.25 -16.14 6.38
CA PRO A 88 1.72 -16.17 7.77
C PRO A 88 0.67 -16.77 8.70
N HIS A 89 1.11 -17.57 9.68
CA HIS A 89 0.19 -18.10 10.69
C HIS A 89 -0.35 -16.98 11.61
N PRO A 90 -1.66 -16.97 11.91
CA PRO A 90 -2.27 -15.94 12.74
C PRO A 90 -1.66 -15.92 14.15
N TYR A 91 -1.76 -14.77 14.81
CA TYR A 91 -1.45 -14.64 16.23
C TYR A 91 -2.47 -15.39 17.06
N SER A 92 -2.00 -16.35 17.86
CA SER A 92 -2.88 -17.24 18.63
C SER A 92 -3.67 -16.54 19.74
N ALA A 93 -3.18 -15.40 20.25
CA ALA A 93 -3.72 -14.75 21.44
C ALA A 93 -4.01 -13.25 21.25
N LEU A 94 -3.94 -12.73 20.02
CA LEU A 94 -4.21 -11.32 19.73
C LEU A 94 -5.72 -11.09 19.51
N PRO A 95 -6.38 -10.23 20.31
CA PRO A 95 -7.80 -9.94 20.08
C PRO A 95 -8.04 -9.13 18.79
N LYS A 96 -9.13 -9.44 18.07
CA LYS A 96 -9.51 -8.77 16.80
C LYS A 96 -9.49 -7.23 16.90
N ARG A 97 -9.99 -6.66 18.00
CA ARG A 97 -10.05 -5.21 18.25
C ARG A 97 -8.70 -4.48 18.21
N PHE A 98 -7.58 -5.19 18.42
CA PHE A 98 -6.24 -4.61 18.33
C PHE A 98 -5.58 -4.79 16.97
N CYS A 99 -6.15 -5.60 16.07
CA CYS A 99 -5.51 -5.93 14.81
C CYS A 99 -5.31 -4.70 13.93
N LEU A 100 -6.35 -3.87 13.76
CA LEU A 100 -6.25 -2.69 12.89
C LEU A 100 -5.20 -1.68 13.37
N VAL A 101 -5.13 -1.40 14.68
CA VAL A 101 -4.15 -0.45 15.24
C VAL A 101 -2.70 -0.96 15.13
N LEU A 102 -2.49 -2.26 15.33
CA LEU A 102 -1.16 -2.89 15.16
C LEU A 102 -0.74 -2.97 13.70
N ALA A 103 -1.71 -3.23 12.80
CA ALA A 103 -1.47 -3.23 11.36
C ALA A 103 -1.11 -1.82 10.88
N LEU A 104 -1.80 -0.80 11.36
CA LEU A 104 -1.50 0.59 11.02
C LEU A 104 -0.10 1.03 11.49
N TYR A 105 0.26 0.69 12.73
CA TYR A 105 1.61 0.91 13.23
C TYR A 105 2.67 0.24 12.33
N SER A 106 2.45 -1.03 11.98
CA SER A 106 3.37 -1.78 11.13
C SER A 106 3.43 -1.18 9.73
N PHE A 107 2.29 -0.75 9.19
CA PHE A 107 2.19 -0.10 7.90
C PHE A 107 3.00 1.20 7.83
N PHE A 108 2.88 2.07 8.84
CA PHE A 108 3.67 3.30 8.91
C PHE A 108 5.17 3.01 8.91
N ASN A 109 5.64 2.14 9.80
CA ASN A 109 7.06 1.77 9.83
C ASN A 109 7.52 1.15 8.50
N GLY A 110 6.75 0.21 7.95
CA GLY A 110 7.08 -0.48 6.70
C GLY A 110 7.24 0.48 5.52
N ARG A 111 6.32 1.45 5.38
CA ARG A 111 6.38 2.48 4.32
C ARG A 111 7.57 3.42 4.50
N LEU A 112 7.87 3.86 5.72
CA LEU A 112 9.00 4.75 5.99
C LEU A 112 10.35 4.03 5.76
N PHE A 113 10.49 2.79 6.21
CA PHE A 113 11.67 1.98 5.92
C PHE A 113 11.83 1.67 4.44
N TRP A 114 10.72 1.46 3.72
CA TRP A 114 10.73 1.33 2.26
C TRP A 114 11.28 2.60 1.60
N VAL A 115 10.83 3.78 2.01
CA VAL A 115 11.38 5.04 1.49
C VAL A 115 12.87 5.16 1.78
N LEU A 116 13.28 4.88 3.01
CA LEU A 116 14.70 4.92 3.38
C LEU A 116 15.53 3.94 2.54
N SER A 117 14.99 2.78 2.18
CA SER A 117 15.68 1.82 1.31
C SER A 117 15.88 2.29 -0.14
N ILE A 118 15.06 3.23 -0.59
CA ILE A 118 15.22 3.87 -1.90
C ILE A 118 16.34 4.93 -1.84
N SER A 119 16.40 5.69 -0.75
CA SER A 119 17.29 6.87 -0.63
C SER A 119 18.68 6.58 0.00
N ARG A 120 18.82 5.60 0.91
CA ARG A 120 20.05 5.35 1.68
C ARG A 120 21.14 4.58 0.91
N ASN A 121 22.39 4.75 1.34
CA ASN A 121 23.50 3.85 0.99
C ASN A 121 23.40 2.48 1.71
N GLU A 122 22.90 2.45 2.96
CA GLU A 122 22.61 1.23 3.75
C GLU A 122 21.25 0.60 3.40
N ALA A 123 20.89 0.57 2.11
CA ALA A 123 19.58 0.18 1.61
C ALA A 123 19.11 -1.21 2.11
N ARG A 124 20.04 -2.15 2.32
CA ARG A 124 19.69 -3.53 2.68
C ARG A 124 19.08 -3.65 4.08
N THR A 125 19.60 -2.93 5.07
CA THR A 125 19.05 -3.00 6.44
C THR A 125 17.66 -2.38 6.49
N THR A 126 17.47 -1.24 5.84
CA THR A 126 16.16 -0.58 5.79
C THR A 126 15.15 -1.36 4.95
N GLU A 127 15.58 -1.99 3.86
CA GLU A 127 14.77 -2.92 3.06
C GLU A 127 14.29 -4.11 3.90
N LEU A 128 15.17 -4.76 4.67
CA LEU A 128 14.80 -5.88 5.55
C LEU A 128 13.82 -5.45 6.65
N ASN A 129 14.00 -4.25 7.21
CA ASN A 129 13.04 -3.69 8.16
C ASN A 129 11.68 -3.44 7.52
N ALA A 130 11.65 -2.94 6.28
CA ALA A 130 10.40 -2.80 5.53
C ALA A 130 9.71 -4.17 5.39
N TYR A 131 10.41 -5.19 4.90
CA TYR A 131 9.87 -6.54 4.73
C TYR A 131 9.35 -7.16 6.02
N TRP A 132 10.03 -6.93 7.14
CA TRP A 132 9.55 -7.35 8.45
C TRP A 132 8.20 -6.74 8.77
N HIS A 133 8.08 -5.42 8.66
CA HIS A 133 6.83 -4.74 8.93
C HIS A 133 5.71 -5.15 7.97
N LEU A 134 6.02 -5.38 6.69
CA LEU A 134 5.05 -5.97 5.75
C LEU A 134 4.57 -7.35 6.20
N TYR A 135 5.48 -8.23 6.62
CA TYR A 135 5.12 -9.54 7.14
C TYR A 135 4.23 -9.44 8.39
N GLN A 136 4.50 -8.47 9.27
CA GLN A 136 3.64 -8.18 10.42
C GLN A 136 2.22 -7.77 10.00
N ILE A 137 2.07 -6.91 8.99
CA ILE A 137 0.75 -6.53 8.45
C ILE A 137 -0.02 -7.76 8.00
N PHE A 138 0.63 -8.66 7.24
CA PHE A 138 -0.01 -9.87 6.72
C PHE A 138 -0.42 -10.83 7.84
N ARG A 139 0.44 -10.99 8.84
CA ARG A 139 0.15 -11.83 10.00
C ARG A 139 -1.01 -11.29 10.82
N ILE A 140 -1.05 -9.98 11.02
CA ILE A 140 -2.13 -9.30 11.75
C ILE A 140 -3.44 -9.36 10.95
N TYR A 141 -3.40 -9.16 9.63
CA TYR A 141 -4.57 -9.34 8.75
C TYR A 141 -5.11 -10.77 8.83
N THR A 142 -4.23 -11.77 8.71
CA THR A 142 -4.60 -13.19 8.85
C THR A 142 -5.24 -13.48 10.21
N THR A 143 -4.75 -12.84 11.27
CA THR A 143 -5.35 -12.92 12.60
C THR A 143 -6.76 -12.34 12.62
N ALA A 144 -6.97 -11.18 12.01
CA ALA A 144 -8.26 -10.49 11.99
C ALA A 144 -9.34 -11.29 11.24
N ILE A 145 -9.00 -11.90 10.10
CA ILE A 145 -9.94 -12.67 9.27
C ILE A 145 -10.21 -14.08 9.80
N ASN A 146 -9.28 -14.68 10.57
CA ASN A 146 -9.43 -16.02 11.16
C ASN A 146 -9.96 -15.98 12.61
N TYR A 147 -10.37 -14.82 13.12
CA TYR A 147 -10.82 -14.70 14.50
C TYR A 147 -12.19 -15.36 14.69
N GLN A 148 -12.27 -16.34 15.60
CA GLN A 148 -13.49 -17.14 15.87
C GLN A 148 -14.24 -16.74 17.17
N GLY A 149 -13.94 -15.60 17.79
CA GLY A 149 -14.63 -15.15 19.01
C GLY A 149 -16.06 -14.64 18.77
N ASP A 150 -16.85 -14.52 19.84
CA ASP A 150 -18.28 -14.19 19.79
C ASP A 150 -18.61 -13.01 18.86
N ALA A 151 -19.53 -13.27 17.93
CA ALA A 151 -20.00 -12.36 16.90
C ALA A 151 -20.75 -11.11 17.43
N GLU A 152 -20.90 -10.96 18.74
CA GLU A 152 -21.75 -9.91 19.35
C GLU A 152 -21.08 -8.53 19.48
N THR A 153 -19.80 -8.38 19.11
CA THR A 153 -19.15 -7.07 18.97
C THR A 153 -18.66 -6.82 17.55
N ASP A 154 -19.51 -7.13 16.56
CA ASP A 154 -19.20 -6.92 15.16
C ASP A 154 -19.23 -5.42 14.80
N PHE A 155 -18.14 -4.72 15.11
CA PHE A 155 -17.79 -3.44 14.49
C PHE A 155 -16.86 -3.63 13.28
N TYR A 156 -16.85 -4.81 12.68
CA TYR A 156 -16.15 -5.05 11.42
C TYR A 156 -17.15 -5.48 10.36
N HIS A 157 -17.90 -4.51 9.82
CA HIS A 157 -18.43 -4.68 8.48
C HIS A 157 -17.27 -4.53 7.51
N PRO A 158 -17.05 -5.49 6.57
CA PRO A 158 -16.30 -5.23 5.36
C PRO A 158 -17.09 -4.25 4.49
N CYS A 159 -17.17 -3.00 4.95
CA CYS A 159 -17.72 -1.85 4.27
C CYS A 159 -16.83 -0.67 4.65
N GLU A 160 -16.16 -0.11 3.64
CA GLU A 160 -15.18 0.95 3.73
C GLU A 160 -15.88 2.24 4.15
N THR A 161 -16.04 2.39 5.46
CA THR A 161 -16.26 3.71 6.08
C THR A 161 -15.09 4.63 5.69
N LEU A 162 -15.26 5.95 5.79
CA LEU A 162 -14.21 6.98 5.63
C LEU A 162 -12.96 6.79 6.54
N ARG A 163 -12.87 5.67 7.26
CA ARG A 163 -11.83 5.30 8.21
C ARG A 163 -10.78 4.42 7.55
N VAL A 164 -9.59 4.43 8.14
CA VAL A 164 -8.49 3.55 7.74
C VAL A 164 -8.89 2.08 7.91
N ASP A 165 -8.68 1.26 6.89
CA ASP A 165 -8.93 -0.18 6.88
C ASP A 165 -7.74 -0.95 6.26
N PHE A 166 -7.77 -2.27 6.29
CA PHE A 166 -6.74 -3.15 5.75
C PHE A 166 -6.57 -3.04 4.24
N THR A 167 -7.64 -2.81 3.48
CA THR A 167 -7.62 -2.76 2.00
C THR A 167 -6.55 -1.81 1.43
N PRO A 168 -6.54 -0.50 1.76
CA PRO A 168 -5.50 0.41 1.26
C PRO A 168 -4.10 0.05 1.78
N MET A 169 -3.98 -0.46 3.01
CA MET A 169 -2.69 -0.90 3.56
C MET A 169 -2.13 -2.10 2.79
N LEU A 170 -2.96 -3.09 2.45
CA LEU A 170 -2.59 -4.26 1.67
C LEU A 170 -2.21 -3.87 0.23
N TYR A 171 -3.01 -3.00 -0.40
CA TYR A 171 -2.68 -2.46 -1.73
C TYR A 171 -1.30 -1.80 -1.73
N LEU A 172 -1.06 -0.86 -0.81
CA LEU A 172 0.20 -0.14 -0.69
C LEU A 172 1.38 -1.05 -0.31
N ALA A 173 1.15 -2.08 0.52
CA ALA A 173 2.14 -3.13 0.80
C ALA A 173 2.48 -3.98 -0.44
N GLY A 174 1.55 -4.13 -1.39
CA GLY A 174 1.79 -4.82 -2.66
C GLY A 174 2.97 -4.25 -3.45
N HIS A 175 3.10 -2.92 -3.48
CA HIS A 175 4.23 -2.24 -4.16
C HIS A 175 5.58 -2.53 -3.48
N CYS A 176 5.56 -2.86 -2.19
CA CYS A 176 6.76 -3.08 -1.39
C CYS A 176 7.09 -4.57 -1.20
N CYS A 177 6.38 -5.50 -1.85
CA CYS A 177 6.59 -6.93 -1.66
C CYS A 177 7.98 -7.38 -2.14
N PRO A 178 8.68 -8.26 -1.40
CA PRO A 178 9.96 -8.84 -1.80
C PRO A 178 9.81 -9.92 -2.87
N LYS A 179 8.66 -10.62 -2.91
CA LYS A 179 8.46 -11.82 -3.72
C LYS A 179 7.10 -11.83 -4.44
N PRO A 180 7.01 -12.52 -5.60
CA PRO A 180 5.73 -12.73 -6.29
C PRO A 180 4.70 -13.49 -5.47
N SER A 181 5.12 -14.42 -4.59
CA SER A 181 4.20 -15.17 -3.73
C SER A 181 3.46 -14.27 -2.74
N TRP A 182 4.17 -13.30 -2.15
CA TRP A 182 3.58 -12.32 -1.23
C TRP A 182 2.55 -11.44 -1.95
N LEU A 183 2.92 -10.93 -3.12
CA LEU A 183 2.03 -10.12 -3.94
C LEU A 183 0.81 -10.90 -4.41
N ARG A 184 0.97 -12.17 -4.82
CA ARG A 184 -0.16 -13.02 -5.23
C ARG A 184 -1.15 -13.25 -4.09
N TRP A 185 -0.67 -13.42 -2.87
CA TRP A 185 -1.57 -13.54 -1.72
C TRP A 185 -2.34 -12.23 -1.47
N ILE A 186 -1.70 -11.07 -1.55
CA ILE A 186 -2.41 -9.77 -1.47
C ILE A 186 -3.49 -9.66 -2.56
N ILE A 187 -3.16 -10.00 -3.80
CA ILE A 187 -4.11 -9.99 -4.93
C ILE A 187 -5.31 -10.89 -4.62
N TYR A 188 -5.07 -12.09 -4.09
CA TYR A 188 -6.13 -13.02 -3.69
C TYR A 188 -7.00 -12.44 -2.57
N GLU A 189 -6.40 -11.93 -1.49
CA GLU A 189 -7.15 -11.34 -0.37
C GLU A 189 -7.97 -10.13 -0.82
N LEU A 190 -7.38 -9.21 -1.58
CA LEU A 190 -8.10 -8.05 -2.14
C LEU A 190 -9.23 -8.47 -3.10
N GLY A 191 -9.08 -9.58 -3.82
CA GLY A 191 -10.13 -10.14 -4.67
C GLY A 191 -11.32 -10.72 -3.90
N ASN A 192 -11.11 -11.13 -2.64
CA ASN A 192 -12.13 -11.74 -1.79
C ASN A 192 -12.84 -10.75 -0.84
N VAL A 193 -12.32 -9.54 -0.68
CA VAL A 193 -12.99 -8.49 0.11
C VAL A 193 -14.20 -7.98 -0.68
N SER A 194 -15.40 -8.05 -0.10
CA SER A 194 -16.62 -7.49 -0.69
C SER A 194 -16.44 -6.01 -1.00
N LYS A 195 -16.79 -5.60 -2.23
CA LYS A 195 -16.65 -4.23 -2.72
C LYS A 195 -17.68 -3.32 -2.02
N GLY A 196 -17.26 -2.25 -1.36
CA GLY A 196 -18.19 -1.26 -0.84
C GLY A 196 -17.52 -0.12 -0.08
N GLY A 197 -17.62 1.10 -0.64
CA GLY A 197 -17.10 2.35 -0.05
C GLY A 197 -16.13 3.09 -0.98
N LEU A 198 -15.08 3.73 -0.44
CA LEU A 198 -14.15 4.56 -1.22
C LEU A 198 -13.03 3.80 -1.94
N CYS A 199 -12.64 2.64 -1.40
CA CYS A 199 -11.62 1.80 -2.00
C CYS A 199 -12.28 0.85 -3.01
N ASN A 200 -11.51 0.36 -3.97
CA ASN A 200 -12.00 -0.67 -4.87
C ASN A 200 -11.00 -1.81 -4.84
N SER A 201 -11.21 -2.75 -3.91
CA SER A 201 -10.29 -3.89 -3.69
C SER A 201 -10.02 -4.67 -4.96
N SER A 202 -11.02 -4.80 -5.84
CA SER A 202 -10.87 -5.45 -7.15
C SER A 202 -9.98 -4.63 -8.10
N ALA A 203 -10.16 -3.31 -8.17
CA ALA A 203 -9.27 -2.47 -8.96
C ALA A 203 -7.82 -2.50 -8.42
N PHE A 204 -7.65 -2.51 -7.09
CA PHE A 204 -6.35 -2.69 -6.46
C PHE A 204 -5.73 -4.05 -6.82
N ALA A 205 -6.49 -5.15 -6.74
CA ALA A 205 -6.02 -6.48 -7.14
C ALA A 205 -5.59 -6.51 -8.61
N THR A 206 -6.40 -5.94 -9.51
CA THR A 206 -6.10 -5.83 -10.94
C THR A 206 -4.82 -5.03 -11.20
N ASN A 207 -4.65 -3.87 -10.55
CA ASN A 207 -3.43 -3.07 -10.68
C ASN A 207 -2.19 -3.85 -10.23
N LEU A 208 -2.27 -4.53 -9.09
CA LEU A 208 -1.16 -5.33 -8.56
C LEU A 208 -0.83 -6.55 -9.44
N ASP A 209 -1.82 -7.16 -10.09
CA ASP A 209 -1.60 -8.27 -11.03
C ASP A 209 -0.84 -7.83 -12.29
N ILE A 210 -1.23 -6.67 -12.85
CA ILE A 210 -0.50 -6.03 -13.95
C ILE A 210 0.93 -5.68 -13.51
N LEU A 211 1.10 -5.04 -12.35
CA LEU A 211 2.41 -4.72 -11.78
C LEU A 211 3.28 -5.97 -11.64
N SER A 212 2.73 -7.07 -11.14
CA SER A 212 3.41 -8.37 -11.02
C SER A 212 3.91 -8.88 -12.37
N SER A 213 3.09 -8.74 -13.41
CA SER A 213 3.40 -9.20 -14.76
C SER A 213 4.49 -8.35 -15.42
N LEU A 214 4.45 -7.03 -15.24
CA LEU A 214 5.47 -6.10 -15.71
C LEU A 214 6.81 -6.35 -15.03
N GLU A 215 6.82 -6.50 -13.70
CA GLU A 215 8.02 -6.80 -12.90
C GLU A 215 8.66 -8.14 -13.28
N LYS A 216 7.87 -9.17 -13.58
CA LYS A 216 8.38 -10.46 -14.09
C LYS A 216 9.00 -10.31 -15.47
N SER A 217 8.35 -9.54 -16.35
CA SER A 217 8.83 -9.31 -17.71
C SER A 217 10.17 -8.56 -17.70
N ALA A 218 10.29 -7.51 -16.88
CA ALA A 218 11.53 -6.76 -16.71
C ALA A 218 12.72 -7.64 -16.28
N LYS A 219 12.49 -8.65 -15.42
CA LYS A 219 13.54 -9.63 -15.03
C LYS A 219 13.99 -10.55 -16.15
N LEU A 220 13.06 -10.99 -17.00
CA LEU A 220 13.41 -11.85 -18.13
C LEU A 220 14.36 -11.12 -19.08
N TYR A 221 14.13 -9.83 -19.31
CA TYR A 221 15.00 -8.99 -20.12
C TYR A 221 16.38 -8.72 -19.50
N SER A 222 16.51 -8.74 -18.17
CA SER A 222 17.79 -8.54 -17.48
C SER A 222 18.64 -9.81 -17.33
N GLY A 223 18.16 -10.97 -17.82
CA GLY A 223 18.89 -12.24 -17.74
C GLY A 223 18.96 -12.86 -16.34
N LEU A 224 18.25 -12.29 -15.36
CA LEU A 224 18.19 -12.76 -13.98
C LEU A 224 17.13 -13.87 -13.84
N ILE A 225 17.39 -15.02 -14.45
CA ILE A 225 16.43 -16.14 -14.56
C ILE A 225 16.25 -16.90 -13.22
N LEU A 226 17.12 -16.69 -12.22
CA LEU A 226 17.24 -17.56 -11.04
C LEU A 226 16.73 -16.98 -9.71
N ILE A 227 16.13 -15.80 -9.69
CA ILE A 227 15.76 -15.13 -8.42
C ILE A 227 14.24 -15.05 -8.26
N GLU A 228 13.69 -15.77 -7.27
CA GLU A 228 12.28 -15.71 -6.84
C GLU A 228 11.87 -14.37 -6.17
N ARG A 229 12.66 -13.30 -6.33
CA ARG A 229 12.49 -12.01 -5.66
C ARG A 229 12.35 -10.89 -6.67
N PHE A 230 11.51 -9.90 -6.36
CA PHE A 230 11.44 -8.64 -7.11
C PHE A 230 12.79 -7.89 -7.04
N PRO A 231 13.04 -6.95 -7.97
CA PRO A 231 14.22 -6.09 -7.91
C PRO A 231 14.32 -5.36 -6.55
N PRO A 232 15.50 -4.84 -6.18
CA PRO A 232 15.62 -4.01 -4.99
C PRO A 232 14.79 -2.73 -5.12
N PRO A 233 14.41 -2.06 -4.01
CA PRO A 233 13.49 -0.92 -4.00
C PRO A 233 13.77 0.21 -5.02
N PRO A 234 15.02 0.64 -5.28
CA PRO A 234 15.31 1.67 -6.30
C PRO A 234 15.08 1.22 -7.75
N GLU A 235 15.01 -0.08 -7.99
CA GLU A 235 14.88 -0.69 -9.33
C GLU A 235 13.45 -1.15 -9.63
N ARG A 236 12.49 -0.85 -8.74
CA ARG A 236 11.10 -1.26 -8.86
C ARG A 236 10.33 -0.43 -9.87
N ILE A 237 9.37 -1.07 -10.54
CA ILE A 237 8.35 -0.37 -11.31
C ILE A 237 7.42 0.33 -10.32
N ILE A 238 7.12 1.59 -10.60
CA ILE A 238 6.18 2.39 -9.82
C ILE A 238 4.87 2.49 -10.58
N THR A 239 3.76 2.64 -9.84
CA THR A 239 2.45 2.83 -10.44
C THR A 239 1.63 3.84 -9.66
N ILE A 240 0.77 4.54 -10.40
CA ILE A 240 -0.37 5.27 -9.86
C ILE A 240 -1.64 4.69 -10.45
N LEU A 241 -2.62 4.50 -9.59
CA LEU A 241 -3.98 4.13 -9.97
C LEU A 241 -4.89 5.32 -9.73
N LEU A 242 -5.65 5.70 -10.76
CA LEU A 242 -6.63 6.76 -10.70
C LEU A 242 -7.99 6.19 -11.08
N PRO A 243 -9.02 6.30 -10.23
CA PRO A 243 -10.39 6.09 -10.67
C PRO A 243 -10.78 7.22 -11.64
N GLU A 244 -11.70 6.96 -12.56
CA GLU A 244 -12.43 8.04 -13.21
C GLU A 244 -13.46 8.66 -12.25
N LEU A 245 -13.97 9.84 -12.59
CA LEU A 245 -14.98 10.56 -11.79
C LEU A 245 -16.22 9.71 -11.45
N SER A 246 -16.54 8.71 -12.28
CA SER A 246 -17.68 7.81 -12.07
C SER A 246 -17.42 6.69 -11.05
N GLY A 247 -16.17 6.44 -10.66
CA GLY A 247 -15.77 5.29 -9.84
C GLY A 247 -15.86 3.92 -10.54
N ARG A 248 -16.28 3.89 -11.82
CA ARG A 248 -16.50 2.65 -12.59
C ARG A 248 -15.35 2.25 -13.48
N HIS A 249 -14.60 3.22 -13.96
CA HIS A 249 -13.43 3.00 -14.80
C HIS A 249 -12.17 3.40 -14.04
N PHE A 250 -11.08 2.72 -14.34
CA PHE A 250 -9.81 2.87 -13.69
C PHE A 250 -8.73 3.00 -14.74
N VAL A 251 -7.76 3.88 -14.46
CA VAL A 251 -6.57 4.04 -15.27
C VAL A 251 -5.37 3.98 -14.37
N ALA A 252 -4.40 3.13 -14.74
CA ALA A 252 -3.13 3.01 -14.07
C ALA A 252 -2.00 3.39 -15.01
N PHE A 253 -1.08 4.22 -14.52
CA PHE A 253 0.16 4.54 -15.21
C PHE A 253 1.30 3.80 -14.52
N TYR A 254 2.17 3.17 -15.30
CA TYR A 254 3.34 2.45 -14.82
C TYR A 254 4.60 3.10 -15.35
N ALA A 255 5.62 3.19 -14.52
CA ALA A 255 6.90 3.78 -14.89
C ALA A 255 8.06 2.93 -14.39
N THR A 256 9.10 2.83 -15.21
CA THR A 256 10.30 2.05 -14.92
C THR A 256 11.48 2.97 -14.58
N PRO A 257 12.37 2.58 -13.67
CA PRO A 257 13.61 3.32 -13.43
C PRO A 257 14.39 3.52 -14.73
N ARG A 258 14.87 4.74 -14.98
CA ARG A 258 15.65 5.08 -16.16
C ARG A 258 17.03 4.42 -16.12
N SER A 259 17.38 3.71 -17.19
CA SER A 259 18.68 3.04 -17.33
C SER A 259 19.83 4.05 -17.29
N GLY A 260 20.85 3.80 -16.47
CA GLY A 260 22.06 4.65 -16.37
C GLY A 260 22.00 5.77 -15.34
N ALA A 261 20.87 5.98 -14.65
CA ALA A 261 20.77 6.88 -13.50
C ALA A 261 21.49 6.29 -12.28
N ARG A 262 22.83 6.30 -12.27
CA ARG A 262 23.66 5.69 -11.21
C ARG A 262 23.67 6.47 -9.88
N LYS A 263 22.95 7.58 -9.76
CA LYS A 263 22.89 8.38 -8.53
C LYS A 263 21.51 8.25 -7.89
N ARG A 264 21.43 7.53 -6.77
CA ARG A 264 20.21 7.29 -5.96
C ARG A 264 19.43 8.57 -5.63
N ASN A 265 20.11 9.72 -5.54
CA ASN A 265 19.51 10.99 -5.12
C ASN A 265 18.71 11.70 -6.23
N ASN A 266 18.75 11.25 -7.49
CA ASN A 266 17.98 11.79 -8.62
C ASN A 266 17.47 10.65 -9.52
N GLN A 267 16.86 9.63 -8.92
CA GLN A 267 16.29 8.52 -9.69
C GLN A 267 15.14 9.04 -10.57
N GLN A 268 15.33 9.01 -11.88
CA GLN A 268 14.30 9.33 -12.86
C GLN A 268 13.58 8.06 -13.30
N TYR A 269 12.33 8.24 -13.72
CA TYR A 269 11.48 7.18 -14.21
C TYR A 269 11.02 7.50 -15.62
N ASP A 270 11.07 6.52 -16.50
CA ASP A 270 10.48 6.60 -17.83
C ASP A 270 9.09 5.95 -17.80
N VAL A 271 8.11 6.55 -18.47
CA VAL A 271 6.78 5.97 -18.67
C VAL A 271 6.95 4.62 -19.38
N LEU A 272 6.35 3.57 -18.82
CA LEU A 272 6.41 2.22 -19.36
C LEU A 272 5.14 1.89 -20.16
N CYS A 273 4.00 1.98 -19.50
CA CYS A 273 2.70 1.70 -20.11
C CYS A 273 1.56 2.33 -19.31
N THR A 274 0.40 2.39 -19.94
CA THR A 274 -0.88 2.73 -19.33
C THR A 274 -1.78 1.52 -19.37
N ALA A 275 -2.55 1.28 -18.31
CA ALA A 275 -3.59 0.26 -18.31
C ALA A 275 -4.94 0.87 -17.97
N SER A 276 -6.01 0.43 -18.63
CA SER A 276 -7.37 0.86 -18.36
C SER A 276 -8.34 -0.32 -18.28
N TRP A 277 -9.31 -0.23 -17.36
CA TRP A 277 -10.37 -1.25 -17.20
C TRP A 277 -11.62 -0.67 -16.53
N SER A 278 -12.73 -1.39 -16.68
CA SER A 278 -13.98 -1.12 -15.96
C SER A 278 -14.18 -2.13 -14.83
N SER A 279 -14.84 -1.72 -13.75
CA SER A 279 -15.28 -2.61 -12.66
C SER A 279 -16.58 -3.37 -12.97
N SER A 280 -17.29 -3.02 -14.05
CA SER A 280 -18.53 -3.68 -14.54
C SER A 280 -18.50 -3.96 -16.04
N GLY A 281 -19.01 -5.12 -16.45
CA GLY A 281 -19.27 -5.48 -17.86
C GLY A 281 -18.46 -6.65 -18.46
N ASN A 282 -18.90 -7.07 -19.66
CA ASN A 282 -18.49 -8.26 -20.44
C ASN A 282 -17.00 -8.36 -20.84
N ASN A 283 -16.15 -7.37 -20.50
CA ASN A 283 -14.72 -7.39 -20.77
C ASN A 283 -13.92 -6.98 -19.52
N PRO A 284 -13.72 -7.90 -18.56
CA PRO A 284 -12.99 -7.61 -17.32
C PRO A 284 -11.47 -7.53 -17.52
N ARG A 285 -10.96 -7.74 -18.74
CA ARG A 285 -9.52 -7.76 -19.00
C ARG A 285 -8.98 -6.34 -19.16
N PRO A 286 -7.95 -5.97 -18.40
CA PRO A 286 -7.29 -4.68 -18.57
C PRO A 286 -6.71 -4.52 -19.97
N LEU A 287 -6.99 -3.39 -20.61
CA LEU A 287 -6.30 -2.96 -21.82
C LEU A 287 -4.98 -2.34 -21.40
N VAL A 288 -3.86 -2.90 -21.85
CA VAL A 288 -2.51 -2.39 -21.54
C VAL A 288 -1.88 -1.85 -22.81
N GLU A 289 -1.57 -0.56 -22.83
CA GLU A 289 -0.97 0.17 -23.94
C GLU A 289 0.45 0.60 -23.56
N THR A 290 1.44 0.09 -24.28
CA THR A 290 2.84 0.49 -24.11
C THR A 290 3.05 1.90 -24.63
N ASP A 291 3.88 2.70 -23.96
CA ASP A 291 4.17 4.05 -24.46
C ASP A 291 4.94 3.97 -25.79
N GLU A 292 4.43 4.65 -26.82
CA GLU A 292 5.04 4.70 -28.15
C GLU A 292 6.28 5.60 -28.16
N ALA A 293 6.38 6.54 -27.21
CA ALA A 293 7.51 7.45 -27.11
C ALA A 293 8.63 6.85 -26.25
N PRO A 294 9.80 6.52 -26.83
CA PRO A 294 10.90 5.99 -26.04
C PRO A 294 11.39 7.03 -25.03
N HIS A 295 11.61 6.59 -23.79
CA HIS A 295 12.19 7.41 -22.71
C HIS A 295 11.39 8.67 -22.34
N ARG A 296 10.07 8.63 -22.48
CA ARG A 296 9.23 9.72 -21.97
C ARG A 296 9.37 9.78 -20.45
N LEU A 297 9.73 10.94 -19.91
CA LEU A 297 9.90 11.13 -18.47
C LEU A 297 8.55 11.05 -17.74
N PHE A 298 8.46 10.19 -16.74
CA PHE A 298 7.35 10.15 -15.78
C PHE A 298 7.60 11.21 -14.70
N SER A 299 7.05 12.41 -14.91
CA SER A 299 7.13 13.53 -13.98
C SER A 299 5.75 13.96 -13.48
N ARG A 300 5.73 14.82 -12.45
CA ARG A 300 4.49 15.42 -11.96
C ARG A 300 3.79 16.22 -13.07
N GLU A 301 4.54 16.98 -13.86
CA GLU A 301 4.03 17.78 -14.98
C GLU A 301 3.39 16.85 -16.02
N TRP A 302 4.06 15.76 -16.39
CA TRP A 302 3.48 14.78 -17.31
C TRP A 302 2.18 14.17 -16.76
N LEU A 303 2.14 13.83 -15.46
CA LEU A 303 0.95 13.26 -14.84
C LEU A 303 -0.22 14.26 -14.86
N MET A 304 0.04 15.54 -14.57
CA MET A 304 -0.99 16.59 -14.58
C MET A 304 -1.57 16.83 -15.98
N GLU A 305 -0.81 16.49 -17.04
CA GLU A 305 -1.28 16.61 -18.41
C GLU A 305 -2.23 15.48 -18.86
N GLN A 306 -2.33 14.40 -18.07
CA GLN A 306 -3.16 13.24 -18.43
C GLN A 306 -4.66 13.57 -18.37
N PRO A 307 -5.47 13.05 -19.33
CA PRO A 307 -6.89 13.36 -19.40
C PRO A 307 -7.65 13.10 -18.11
N GLN A 308 -7.34 12.00 -17.43
CA GLN A 308 -7.98 11.60 -16.18
C GLN A 308 -7.69 12.61 -15.06
N VAL A 309 -6.44 13.07 -14.94
CA VAL A 309 -6.04 14.05 -13.91
C VAL A 309 -6.65 15.42 -14.21
N LYS A 310 -6.67 15.84 -15.48
CA LYS A 310 -7.39 17.05 -15.91
C LYS A 310 -8.90 16.96 -15.65
N GLY A 311 -9.50 15.79 -15.81
CA GLY A 311 -10.90 15.52 -15.48
C GLY A 311 -11.19 15.79 -14.01
N TRP A 312 -10.39 15.20 -13.10
CA TRP A 312 -10.48 15.49 -11.66
C TRP A 312 -10.23 16.96 -11.33
N GLY A 313 -9.21 17.56 -11.93
CA GLY A 313 -8.87 18.97 -11.71
C GLY A 313 -9.97 19.93 -12.16
N SER A 314 -10.59 19.70 -13.32
CA SER A 314 -11.68 20.56 -13.80
C SER A 314 -12.94 20.40 -12.95
N TRP A 315 -13.25 19.18 -12.52
CA TRP A 315 -14.40 18.90 -11.68
C TRP A 315 -14.35 19.57 -10.30
N SER A 316 -13.18 19.58 -9.66
CA SER A 316 -13.01 20.21 -8.34
C SER A 316 -13.17 21.73 -8.35
N HIS A 317 -13.16 22.37 -9.51
CA HIS A 317 -13.31 23.83 -9.67
C HIS A 317 -14.71 24.24 -10.15
N ILE A 318 -15.65 23.29 -10.29
CA ILE A 318 -17.03 23.58 -10.69
C ILE A 318 -17.74 24.33 -9.54
N PRO A 319 -18.39 25.48 -9.80
CA PRO A 319 -19.20 26.17 -8.80
C PRO A 319 -20.29 25.24 -8.24
N GLY A 320 -20.33 25.07 -6.91
CA GLY A 320 -21.23 24.11 -6.25
C GLY A 320 -20.64 22.71 -6.04
N PHE A 321 -19.31 22.55 -6.19
CA PHE A 321 -18.62 21.35 -5.76
C PHE A 321 -18.91 21.04 -4.28
N ASP A 322 -19.41 19.83 -4.04
CA ASP A 322 -19.68 19.29 -2.72
C ASP A 322 -18.89 17.98 -2.57
N LEU A 323 -17.93 17.99 -1.66
CA LEU A 323 -17.07 16.85 -1.37
C LEU A 323 -17.87 15.66 -0.83
N ASP A 324 -18.90 15.90 -0.04
CA ASP A 324 -19.71 14.82 0.53
C ASP A 324 -20.53 14.14 -0.58
N GLN A 325 -21.09 14.93 -1.49
CA GLN A 325 -21.76 14.40 -2.68
C GLN A 325 -20.80 13.67 -3.63
N ALA A 326 -19.57 14.18 -3.78
CA ALA A 326 -18.50 13.55 -4.55
C ALA A 326 -18.17 12.15 -4.02
N LEU A 327 -17.92 12.05 -2.72
CA LEU A 327 -17.65 10.79 -2.04
C LEU A 327 -18.84 9.85 -2.13
N HIS A 328 -20.07 10.36 -1.93
CA HIS A 328 -21.29 9.58 -2.06
C HIS A 328 -21.47 9.00 -3.48
N ASN A 329 -21.22 9.80 -4.53
CA ASN A 329 -21.32 9.36 -5.91
C ASN A 329 -20.25 8.32 -6.27
N HIS A 330 -19.04 8.45 -5.76
CA HIS A 330 -17.96 7.47 -5.96
C HIS A 330 -18.29 6.13 -5.29
N ILE A 331 -18.77 6.19 -4.05
CA ILE A 331 -19.24 5.02 -3.30
C ILE A 331 -20.41 4.35 -4.03
N SER A 332 -21.45 5.13 -4.36
CA SER A 332 -22.67 4.62 -5.01
C SER A 332 -22.44 4.14 -6.43
N GLY A 333 -21.55 4.81 -7.18
CA GLY A 333 -21.15 4.42 -8.53
C GLY A 333 -20.43 3.07 -8.55
N SER A 334 -19.63 2.80 -7.51
CA SER A 334 -18.99 1.50 -7.27
C SER A 334 -20.01 0.41 -6.88
N THR A 335 -21.08 0.76 -6.15
CA THR A 335 -22.14 -0.17 -5.72
C THR A 335 -23.14 -0.51 -6.85
N LEU A 336 -23.63 0.48 -7.60
CA LEU A 336 -24.61 0.29 -8.69
C LEU A 336 -24.07 -0.55 -9.85
N ALA A 337 -22.76 -0.57 -10.05
CA ALA A 337 -22.08 -1.44 -11.00
C ALA A 337 -22.22 -2.93 -10.63
N LEU A 338 -22.44 -3.25 -9.36
CA LEU A 338 -22.55 -4.63 -8.86
C LEU A 338 -23.97 -5.18 -9.00
N GLU A 339 -24.98 -4.33 -8.81
CA GLU A 339 -26.39 -4.71 -8.96
C GLU A 339 -26.78 -4.99 -10.43
N ALA A 340 -26.00 -4.47 -11.39
CA ALA A 340 -26.20 -4.73 -12.81
C ALA A 340 -25.54 -6.04 -13.28
N ASP A 341 -24.60 -6.58 -12.51
CA ASP A 341 -23.83 -7.81 -12.81
C ASP A 341 -24.31 -9.03 -11.98
N SER A 342 -25.32 -8.85 -11.10
CA SER A 342 -26.03 -9.89 -10.33
C SER A 342 -27.39 -10.21 -10.93
#